data_AF-A0A1A6HD18-F1
#
_entry.id   AF-A0A1A6HD18-F1
#
_cell.length_a   1.000
_cell.length_b   1.000
_cell.length_c   1.000
_cell.angle_alpha   90.00
_cell.angle_beta   90.00
_cell.angle_gamma   90.00
#
_symmetry.space_group_name_H-M   'P 1'
#
loop_
_entity.id
_entity.type
_entity.pdbx_description
1 polymer ?
#
loop_
_entity_poly.entity_id
_entity_poly.type
_entity_poly.pdbx_seq_one_letter_code
_entity_poly.pdbx_strand_id
1 'polypeptide(L)'
;LLGEDRFQDIEKIKTIGSTYMAVSGLSPEKQQCEDKWGHLCALADFSLALTESIQEINKHSFNNFELRIGELQLEVKASLSQ
;
A
#
# COMPACT_ATOMS: atom_id res chain seq x y z
N LEU A 1 -7.39 3.71 6.72
CA LEU A 1 -6.43 3.40 5.64
C LEU A 1 -7.09 2.60 4.54
N LEU A 2 -6.93 1.29 4.38
CA LEU A 2 -7.43 0.58 3.16
C LEU A 2 -8.94 0.69 2.87
N GLY A 3 -9.78 1.03 3.84
CA GLY A 3 -11.20 1.30 3.61
C GLY A 3 -11.52 2.69 3.05
N GLU A 4 -10.52 3.55 2.81
CA GLU A 4 -10.72 4.88 2.25
C GLU A 4 -10.76 4.83 0.72
N ASP A 5 -11.69 5.58 0.10
CA ASP A 5 -11.89 5.57 -1.35
C ASP A 5 -10.62 5.89 -2.16
N ARG A 6 -9.72 6.73 -1.63
CA ARG A 6 -8.43 7.06 -2.25
C ARG A 6 -7.44 5.89 -2.31
N PHE A 7 -7.65 4.84 -1.51
CA PHE A 7 -6.78 3.65 -1.44
C PHE A 7 -7.46 2.40 -2.00
N GLN A 8 -8.57 2.54 -2.70
CA GLN A 8 -9.30 1.43 -3.34
C GLN A 8 -8.46 0.60 -4.32
N ASP A 9 -7.37 1.17 -4.84
CA ASP A 9 -6.44 0.50 -5.77
C ASP A 9 -5.28 -0.21 -5.07
N ILE A 10 -5.29 -0.24 -3.74
CA ILE A 10 -4.25 -0.86 -2.93
C ILE A 10 -4.82 -2.10 -2.28
N GLU A 11 -4.21 -3.23 -2.59
CA GLU A 11 -4.58 -4.52 -2.03
C GLU A 11 -3.52 -4.99 -1.05
N LYS A 12 -3.96 -5.45 0.12
CA LYS A 12 -3.10 -6.14 1.06
C LYS A 12 -2.79 -7.54 0.51
N ILE A 13 -1.51 -7.84 0.32
CA ILE A 13 -1.07 -9.20 -0.02
C ILE A 13 -1.07 -10.05 1.25
N LYS A 14 -0.28 -9.65 2.25
CA LYS A 14 -0.08 -10.39 3.50
C LYS A 14 0.60 -9.56 4.57
N THR A 15 0.62 -10.12 5.77
CA THR A 15 1.45 -9.65 6.89
C THR A 15 2.34 -10.79 7.36
N ILE A 16 3.65 -10.55 7.46
CA ILE A 16 4.62 -11.51 7.99
C ILE A 16 5.34 -10.84 9.15
N GLY A 17 5.06 -11.27 10.38
CA GLY A 17 5.58 -10.62 11.57
C GLY A 17 5.16 -9.14 11.60
N SER A 18 6.13 -8.24 11.71
CA SER A 18 5.94 -6.78 11.64
C SER A 18 5.92 -6.23 10.22
N THR A 19 6.12 -7.06 9.19
CA THR A 19 6.17 -6.62 7.80
C THR A 19 4.79 -6.68 7.17
N TYR A 20 4.29 -5.53 6.72
CA TYR A 20 3.06 -5.40 5.94
C TYR A 20 3.40 -5.33 4.45
N MET A 21 2.73 -6.14 3.63
CA MET A 21 2.91 -6.16 2.17
C MET A 21 1.60 -5.80 1.49
N ALA A 22 1.66 -4.79 0.61
CA ALA A 22 0.57 -4.37 -0.24
C ALA A 22 1.06 -4.18 -1.68
N VAL A 23 0.11 -4.14 -2.60
CA VAL A 23 0.32 -3.99 -4.03
C VAL A 23 -0.74 -3.06 -4.60
N SER A 24 -0.41 -2.35 -5.67
CA SER A 24 -1.38 -1.57 -6.44
C SER A 24 -1.33 -1.94 -7.92
N GLY A 25 -2.38 -1.58 -8.67
CA GLY A 25 -2.42 -1.78 -10.12
C GLY A 25 -2.85 -3.20 -10.57
N LEU A 26 -3.49 -3.98 -9.70
CA LEU A 26 -4.07 -5.28 -10.05
C LEU A 26 -5.43 -5.17 -10.78
N SER A 27 -6.12 -4.03 -10.64
CA SER A 27 -7.45 -3.77 -11.23
C SER A 27 -7.39 -3.65 -12.76
N PRO A 28 -7.92 -4.62 -13.54
CA PRO A 28 -7.82 -4.61 -15.01
C PRO A 28 -8.56 -3.42 -15.65
N GLU A 29 -9.64 -2.99 -15.00
CA GLU A 29 -10.49 -1.87 -15.42
C GLU A 29 -9.74 -0.54 -15.44
N LYS A 30 -8.78 -0.37 -14.52
CA LYS A 30 -8.00 0.86 -14.37
C LYS A 30 -6.72 0.86 -15.20
N GLN A 31 -6.25 -0.32 -15.64
CA GLN A 31 -5.15 -0.41 -16.61
C GLN A 31 -5.52 0.10 -18.00
N GLN A 32 -6.82 0.19 -18.31
CA GLN A 32 -7.34 0.75 -19.58
C GLN A 32 -7.57 2.26 -19.53
N CYS A 33 -7.42 2.90 -18.35
CA CYS A 33 -7.53 4.34 -18.20
C CYS A 33 -6.26 5.05 -18.71
N GLU A 34 -6.38 6.30 -19.17
CA GLU A 34 -5.20 7.10 -19.59
C GLU A 34 -4.22 7.33 -18.43
N ASP A 35 -4.72 7.37 -17.20
CA ASP A 35 -3.89 7.52 -16.00
C ASP A 35 -3.27 6.20 -15.56
N LYS A 36 -2.23 5.80 -16.30
CA LYS A 36 -1.41 4.61 -16.01
C LYS A 36 -0.63 4.71 -14.69
N TRP A 37 -0.54 5.90 -14.09
CA TRP A 37 0.31 6.16 -12.93
C TRP A 37 -0.47 6.43 -11.64
N GLY A 38 -1.80 6.61 -11.73
CA GLY A 38 -2.67 6.89 -10.58
C GLY A 38 -2.55 5.86 -9.46
N HIS A 39 -2.34 4.58 -9.78
CA HIS A 39 -2.15 3.53 -8.77
C HIS A 39 -0.81 3.67 -8.01
N LEU A 40 0.22 4.26 -8.62
CA LEU A 40 1.49 4.58 -7.93
C LEU A 40 1.33 5.81 -7.03
N CYS A 41 0.59 6.83 -7.48
CA CYS A 41 0.24 7.97 -6.64
C CYS A 41 -0.52 7.52 -5.39
N ALA A 42 -1.53 6.65 -5.56
CA ALA A 42 -2.25 6.07 -4.43
C ALA A 42 -1.31 5.31 -3.48
N LEU A 43 -0.36 4.52 -4.02
CA LEU A 43 0.62 3.78 -3.23
C LEU A 43 1.53 4.72 -2.41
N ALA A 44 2.01 5.81 -3.01
CA ALA A 44 2.81 6.81 -2.32
C ALA A 44 2.02 7.53 -1.21
N ASP A 45 0.77 7.91 -1.49
CA ASP A 45 -0.13 8.50 -0.49
C ASP A 45 -0.40 7.55 0.67
N PHE A 46 -0.51 6.25 0.38
CA PHE A 46 -0.69 5.22 1.41
C PHE A 46 0.55 5.04 2.27
N SER A 47 1.75 5.08 1.66
CA SER A 47 3.03 5.09 2.37
C SER A 47 3.14 6.28 3.33
N LEU A 48 2.70 7.47 2.90
CA LEU A 48 2.65 8.65 3.76
C LEU A 48 1.66 8.48 4.92
N ALA A 49 0.44 8.03 4.62
CA ALA A 49 -0.61 7.85 5.63
C ALA A 49 -0.25 6.78 6.68
N LEU A 50 0.48 5.72 6.28
CA LEU A 50 1.06 4.75 7.23
C LEU A 50 2.10 5.40 8.16
N THR A 51 2.95 6.28 7.61
CA THR A 51 3.95 7.00 8.40
C THR A 51 3.28 7.93 9.42
N GLU A 52 2.25 8.67 9.01
CA GLU A 52 1.45 9.51 9.91
C GLU A 52 0.79 8.69 11.02
N SER A 53 0.22 7.52 10.66
CA SER A 53 -0.40 6.62 11.63
C SER A 53 0.62 6.13 12.69
N ILE A 54 1.84 5.80 12.29
CA ILE A 54 2.91 5.39 13.23
C ILE A 54 3.32 6.57 14.12
N GLN A 55 3.40 7.78 13.58
CA GLN A 55 3.67 8.97 14.39
C GLN A 55 2.57 9.22 15.42
N GLU A 56 1.31 9.03 15.06
CA GLU A 56 0.18 9.14 15.98
C GLU A 56 0.25 8.06 17.08
N ILE A 57 0.58 6.82 16.71
CA ILE A 57 0.81 5.74 17.69
C ILE A 57 1.96 6.09 18.63
N ASN A 58 3.06 6.66 18.14
CA ASN A 58 4.19 7.09 18.97
C ASN A 58 3.83 8.23 19.93
N LYS A 59 2.90 9.13 19.55
CA LYS A 59 2.42 10.20 20.45
C LYS A 59 1.64 9.65 21.64
N HIS A 60 0.91 8.56 21.43
CA HIS A 60 0.02 7.98 22.44
C HIS A 60 0.58 6.72 23.12
N SER A 61 1.75 6.26 22.71
CA SER A 61 2.43 5.11 23.30
C SER A 61 3.69 5.53 24.06
N PHE A 62 4.11 4.70 25.02
CA PHE A 62 5.41 4.86 25.68
C PHE A 62 6.57 4.27 24.86
N ASN A 63 6.37 4.15 23.53
CA ASN A 63 7.32 3.50 22.63
C ASN A 63 7.61 4.40 21.42
N ASN A 64 8.71 4.13 20.74
CA ASN A 64 9.10 4.83 19.52
C ASN A 64 9.27 3.81 18.40
N PHE A 65 8.18 3.54 17.70
CA PHE A 65 8.16 2.65 16.55
C PHE A 65 8.73 3.35 15.32
N GLU A 66 9.65 2.69 14.64
CA GLU A 66 10.16 3.15 13.34
C GLU A 66 9.51 2.34 12.21
N LEU A 67 9.04 3.05 11.18
CA LEU A 67 8.52 2.44 9.96
C LEU A 67 9.55 2.56 8.85
N ARG A 68 9.90 1.44 8.23
CA ARG A 68 10.70 1.40 7.00
C ARG A 68 9.83 0.92 5.85
N ILE A 69 9.67 1.76 4.84
CA ILE A 69 8.91 1.45 3.63
C ILE A 69 9.90 1.22 2.48
N GLY A 70 9.67 0.15 1.72
CA GLY A 70 10.34 -0.09 0.45
C GLY A 70 9.29 -0.23 -0.65
N GLU A 71 9.39 0.59 -1.69
CA GLU A 71 8.55 0.50 -2.87
C GLU A 71 9.35 -0.17 -3.99
N LEU A 72 8.74 -1.18 -4.61
CA LEU A 72 9.38 -1.96 -5.66
C LEU A 72 8.39 -2.14 -6.82
N GLN A 73 8.72 -1.55 -7.97
CA GLN A 73 7.96 -1.75 -9.19
C GLN A 73 8.53 -2.95 -9.94
N LEU A 74 7.76 -4.04 -9.97
CA LEU A 74 8.06 -5.23 -10.75
C LEU A 74 6.83 -5.65 -11.56
N GLU A 75 7.07 -6.30 -12.69
CA GLU A 75 6.01 -7.00 -13.42
C GLU A 75 5.59 -8.22 -12.60
N VAL A 76 4.37 -8.19 -12.05
CA VAL A 76 3.82 -9.30 -11.27
C VAL A 76 2.94 -10.15 -12.19
N LYS A 77 3.31 -11.42 -12.38
CA LYS A 77 2.40 -12.41 -12.97
C LYS A 77 1.56 -13.04 -11.86
N ALA A 78 0.31 -12.63 -11.76
CA ALA A 78 -0.65 -13.28 -10.88
C ALA A 78 -0.98 -14.67 -11.45
N SER A 79 -0.44 -15.73 -10.83
CA SER A 79 -0.82 -17.10 -11.15
C SER A 79 -2.13 -17.42 -10.44
N LEU A 80 -3.24 -17.42 -11.18
CA LEU A 80 -4.48 -18.04 -10.72
C LEU A 80 -4.23 -19.56 -10.65
N SER A 81 -4.20 -20.12 -9.44
CA SER A 81 -4.23 -21.57 -9.29
C SER A 81 -5.59 -22.07 -9.79
N GLN A 82 -5.58 -22.86 -10.87
CA GLN A 82 -6.73 -23.67 -11.27
C GLN A 82 -6.95 -24.81 -10.27
#